data_AF-A0A0L8GWG6-F1
#
_entry.id   AF-A0A0L8GWG6-F1
#
_cell.length_a   1.000
_cell.length_b   1.000
_cell.length_c   1.000
_cell.angle_alpha   90.00
_cell.angle_beta   90.00
_cell.angle_gamma   90.00
#
_symmetry.space_group_name_H-M   'P 1'
#
loop_
_entity.id
_entity.type
_entity.pdbx_description
1 polymer ?
#
loop_
_entity_poly.entity_id
_entity_poly.type
_entity_poly.pdbx_seq_one_letter_code
_entity_poly.pdbx_strand_id
1 'polypeptide(L)'
;MYEVCQQIKKGVAAIFGPISTVSAAHVQSICGSLQIPNLHTEWDSRDVNVRSFFAINIYPHYQTMGRAYLDLIRYWGWRKFAVLYEDND
;
A
#
# COMPACT_ATOMS: atom_id res chain seq x y z
N MET A 1 -11.50 -10.07 -10.13
CA MET A 1 -11.72 -9.06 -11.20
C MET A 1 -13.21 -8.76 -11.43
N TYR A 2 -14.10 -9.77 -11.44
CA TYR A 2 -15.55 -9.55 -11.62
C TYR A 2 -16.21 -8.68 -10.54
N GLU A 3 -15.80 -8.80 -9.28
CA GLU A 3 -16.35 -8.03 -8.15
C GLU A 3 -16.14 -6.52 -8.29
N VAL A 4 -14.96 -6.08 -8.74
CA VAL A 4 -14.66 -4.67 -8.96
C VAL A 4 -15.60 -4.07 -10.00
N CYS A 5 -15.83 -4.76 -11.12
CA CYS A 5 -16.78 -4.33 -12.14
C CYS A 5 -18.22 -4.25 -11.59
N GLN A 6 -18.61 -5.16 -10.70
CA GLN A 6 -19.93 -5.09 -10.05
C GLN A 6 -20.06 -3.88 -9.13
N GLN A 7 -19.03 -3.55 -8.34
CA GLN A 7 -19.04 -2.36 -7.47
C GLN A 7 -19.10 -1.08 -8.30
N ILE A 8 -18.34 -1.01 -9.40
CA ILE A 8 -18.38 0.13 -10.33
C ILE A 8 -19.80 0.33 -10.88
N LYS A 9 -20.48 -0.74 -11.31
CA LYS A 9 -21.87 -0.68 -11.79
C LYS A 9 -22.87 -0.17 -10.76
N LYS A 10 -22.58 -0.30 -9.46
CA LYS A 10 -23.41 0.23 -8.36
C LYS A 10 -23.19 1.73 -8.12
N GLY A 11 -22.22 2.36 -8.78
CA GLY A 11 -21.95 3.80 -8.63
C GLY A 11 -21.19 4.14 -7.34
N VAL A 12 -20.21 3.31 -6.95
CA VAL A 12 -19.38 3.57 -5.77
C VAL A 12 -18.51 4.83 -5.93
N ALA A 13 -18.28 5.53 -4.81
CA ALA A 13 -17.41 6.70 -4.77
C ALA A 13 -15.91 6.35 -4.66
N ALA A 14 -15.58 5.13 -4.21
CA ALA A 14 -14.21 4.65 -4.04
C ALA A 14 -14.18 3.12 -3.93
N ILE A 15 -13.00 2.53 -4.14
CA ILE A 15 -12.75 1.09 -4.02
C ILE A 15 -11.59 0.86 -3.05
N PHE A 16 -11.77 -0.09 -2.12
CA PHE A 16 -10.74 -0.48 -1.15
C PHE A 16 -10.07 -1.80 -1.58
N GLY A 17 -8.74 -1.86 -1.50
CA GLY A 17 -7.94 -3.02 -1.87
C GLY A 17 -7.95 -3.29 -3.38
N PRO A 18 -7.73 -4.56 -3.80
CA PRO A 18 -7.66 -5.80 -3.00
C PRO A 18 -6.32 -6.01 -2.28
N ILE A 19 -6.28 -6.96 -1.33
CA ILE A 19 -5.08 -7.36 -0.57
C ILE A 19 -4.07 -8.12 -1.46
N SER A 20 -4.56 -8.90 -2.44
CA SER A 20 -3.69 -9.62 -3.38
C SER A 20 -2.92 -8.65 -4.28
N THR A 21 -1.59 -8.71 -4.25
CA THR A 21 -0.67 -7.88 -5.05
C THR A 21 -0.92 -7.99 -6.55
N VAL A 22 -1.14 -9.22 -7.06
CA VAL A 22 -1.46 -9.48 -8.47
C VAL A 22 -2.75 -8.80 -8.88
N SER A 23 -3.80 -8.93 -8.07
CA SER A 23 -5.09 -8.31 -8.36
C SER A 23 -5.05 -6.78 -8.16
N ALA A 24 -4.24 -6.28 -7.24
CA ALA A 24 -4.13 -4.87 -6.92
C ALA A 24 -3.69 -4.04 -8.13
N ALA A 25 -2.68 -4.51 -8.88
CA ALA A 25 -2.23 -3.83 -10.09
C ALA A 25 -3.35 -3.68 -11.14
N HIS A 26 -4.15 -4.73 -11.36
CA HIS A 26 -5.27 -4.68 -12.28
C HIS A 26 -6.38 -3.74 -11.83
N VAL A 27 -6.75 -3.81 -10.54
CA VAL A 27 -7.80 -2.94 -9.99
C VAL A 27 -7.37 -1.48 -10.01
N GLN A 28 -6.11 -1.19 -9.69
CA GLN A 28 -5.54 0.15 -9.74
C GLN A 28 -5.58 0.73 -11.17
N SER A 29 -5.31 -0.08 -12.19
CA SER A 29 -5.40 0.34 -13.59
C SER A 29 -6.83 0.67 -14.04
N ILE A 30 -7.81 -0.17 -13.64
CA ILE A 30 -9.23 0.07 -13.91
C ILE A 30 -9.69 1.36 -13.21
N CYS A 31 -9.38 1.51 -11.93
CA CYS A 31 -9.72 2.69 -11.12
C CYS A 31 -9.08 3.97 -11.69
N GLY A 32 -7.82 3.89 -12.12
CA GLY A 32 -7.12 4.99 -12.80
C GLY A 32 -7.80 5.42 -14.10
N SER A 33 -8.19 4.46 -14.95
CA SER A 33 -8.90 4.72 -16.20
C SER A 33 -10.28 5.34 -16.00
N LEU A 34 -10.98 4.91 -14.95
CA LEU A 34 -12.34 5.36 -14.65
C LEU A 34 -12.40 6.55 -13.68
N GLN A 35 -11.24 7.06 -13.25
CA GLN A 35 -11.14 8.15 -12.28
C GLN A 35 -11.85 7.85 -10.96
N ILE A 36 -11.87 6.58 -10.55
CA ILE A 36 -12.43 6.12 -9.28
C ILE A 36 -11.29 6.01 -8.28
N PRO A 37 -11.35 6.68 -7.12
CA PRO A 37 -10.35 6.52 -6.07
C PRO A 37 -10.18 5.06 -5.62
N ASN A 38 -8.95 4.57 -5.65
CA ASN A 38 -8.55 3.29 -5.09
C ASN A 38 -7.73 3.48 -3.81
N LEU A 39 -8.14 2.83 -2.72
CA LEU A 39 -7.50 2.94 -1.41
C LEU A 39 -6.87 1.61 -1.00
N HIS A 40 -5.60 1.63 -0.65
CA HIS A 40 -4.86 0.47 -0.15
C HIS A 40 -4.52 0.63 1.33
N THR A 41 -4.52 -0.48 2.06
CA THR A 41 -4.20 -0.55 3.50
C THR A 41 -3.03 -1.48 3.79
N GLU A 42 -2.38 -1.99 2.75
CA GLU A 42 -1.35 -3.01 2.84
C GLU A 42 0.02 -2.45 2.49
N TRP A 43 1.06 -3.14 2.95
CA TRP A 43 2.40 -2.88 2.49
C TRP A 43 2.49 -3.07 0.97
N ASP A 44 3.13 -2.10 0.30
CA ASP A 44 3.39 -2.15 -1.13
C ASP A 44 4.87 -1.85 -1.38
N SER A 45 5.62 -2.87 -1.83
CA SER A 45 7.05 -2.77 -2.14
C SER A 45 7.32 -2.20 -3.52
N ARG A 46 6.29 -1.93 -4.33
CA ARG A 46 6.44 -1.36 -5.67
C ARG A 46 7.02 0.05 -5.57
N ASP A 47 7.83 0.39 -6.56
CA ASP A 47 8.57 1.66 -6.62
C ASP A 47 7.59 2.85 -6.48
N VAL A 48 7.83 3.65 -5.44
CA VAL A 48 7.01 4.81 -5.01
C VAL A 48 6.87 5.88 -6.11
N ASN A 49 7.67 5.76 -7.18
CA ASN A 49 7.65 6.65 -8.33
C ASN A 49 6.53 6.37 -9.33
N VAL A 50 5.81 5.24 -9.25
CA VAL A 50 4.59 5.03 -10.06
C VAL A 50 3.41 5.72 -9.37
N ARG A 51 3.38 7.06 -9.45
CA ARG A 51 2.24 7.85 -8.98
C ARG A 51 1.02 7.57 -9.86
N SER A 52 0.07 6.80 -9.33
CA SER A 52 -1.28 6.75 -9.88
C SER A 52 -2.12 7.85 -9.22
N PHE A 53 -2.61 8.80 -10.02
CA PHE A 53 -3.40 9.95 -9.54
C PHE A 53 -4.69 9.56 -8.81
N PHE A 54 -5.19 8.34 -9.02
CA PHE A 54 -6.40 7.80 -8.40
C PHE A 54 -6.12 6.63 -7.45
N ALA A 55 -4.90 6.53 -6.92
CA ALA A 55 -4.56 5.53 -5.91
C ALA A 55 -3.91 6.18 -4.68
N ILE A 56 -4.37 5.79 -3.50
CA ILE A 56 -3.82 6.21 -2.21
C ILE A 56 -3.54 4.96 -1.39
N ASN A 57 -2.30 4.82 -0.91
CA ASN A 57 -1.98 3.83 0.11
C ASN A 57 -1.88 4.51 1.47
N ILE A 58 -2.72 4.11 2.43
CA ILE A 58 -2.70 4.62 3.80
C ILE A 58 -1.81 3.79 4.73
N TYR A 59 -1.24 2.69 4.24
CA TYR A 59 -0.21 1.97 4.97
C TYR A 59 1.03 2.87 5.17
N PRO A 60 1.62 2.92 6.37
CA PRO A 60 2.79 3.75 6.63
C PRO A 60 3.94 3.45 5.67
N HIS A 61 4.41 4.51 5.00
CA HIS A 61 5.56 4.39 4.11
C HIS A 61 6.79 3.83 4.86
N TYR A 62 7.57 2.97 4.21
CA TYR A 62 8.70 2.27 4.84
C TYR A 62 9.72 3.21 5.49
N GLN A 63 9.95 4.38 4.90
CA GLN A 63 10.83 5.39 5.47
C GLN A 63 10.25 6.02 6.76
N THR A 64 8.93 6.15 6.84
CA THR A 64 8.25 6.62 8.06
C THR A 64 8.38 5.59 9.17
N MET A 65 8.18 4.31 8.86
CA MET A 65 8.40 3.21 9.80
C MET A 65 9.87 3.16 10.26
N GLY A 66 10.82 3.24 9.33
CA GLY A 66 12.26 3.24 9.65
C GLY A 66 12.67 4.38 10.57
N ARG A 67 12.11 5.58 10.37
CA ARG A 67 12.32 6.72 11.28
C ARG A 67 11.75 6.46 12.67
N ALA A 68 10.52 5.95 12.76
CA ALA A 68 9.90 5.62 14.05
C ALA A 68 10.74 4.59 14.83
N TYR A 69 11.26 3.56 14.16
CA TYR A 69 12.16 2.59 14.80
C TYR A 69 13.48 3.22 15.26
N LEU A 70 14.08 4.10 14.45
CA LEU A 70 15.29 4.83 14.81
C LEU A 70 15.07 5.70 16.05
N ASP A 71 13.92 6.37 16.14
CA ASP A 71 13.58 7.23 17.27
C ASP A 71 13.44 6.41 18.57
N LEU A 72 12.83 5.21 18.50
CA LEU A 72 12.76 4.29 19.64
C LEU A 72 14.14 3.81 20.11
N ILE A 73 15.00 3.40 19.17
CA ILE A 73 16.38 2.97 19.47
C ILE A 73 17.14 4.07 20.20
N ARG A 74 16.99 5.32 19.74
CA ARG A 74 17.63 6.49 20.35
C ARG A 74 17.06 6.80 21.73
N TYR A 75 15.73 6.79 21.86
CA TYR A 75 15.03 7.06 23.13
C TYR A 75 15.46 6.10 24.24
N TRP A 76 15.61 4.81 23.94
CA TRP A 76 16.06 3.80 24.90
C TRP A 76 17.58 3.66 25.03
N GLY A 77 18.35 4.44 24.26
CA GLY A 77 19.82 4.41 24.31
C GLY A 77 20.43 3.08 23.86
N TRP A 78 19.75 2.32 22.99
CA TRP A 78 20.24 1.03 22.52
C TRP A 78 21.45 1.20 21.60
N ARG A 79 22.58 0.61 21.99
CA ARG A 79 23.84 0.61 21.21
C ARG A 79 24.08 -0.65 20.40
N LYS A 80 23.34 -1.72 20.70
CA LYS A 80 23.40 -3.02 20.03
C LYS A 80 21.97 -3.48 19.78
N PHE A 81 21.68 -3.90 18.56
CA PHE A 81 20.42 -4.46 18.15
C PHE A 81 20.68 -5.49 17.05
N ALA A 82 19.70 -6.36 16.81
CA ALA A 82 19.72 -7.32 15.72
C ALA A 82 18.50 -7.05 14.83
N VAL A 83 18.68 -7.21 13.52
CA VAL A 83 17.57 -7.15 12.56
C VAL A 83 17.29 -8.58 12.13
N LEU A 84 16.09 -9.06 12.45
CA LEU A 84 15.56 -10.31 11.92
C LEU A 84 14.69 -9.97 10.72
N TYR A 85 14.93 -10.62 9.60
CA TYR A 85 14.11 -10.51 8.40
C TYR A 85 13.83 -11.90 7.85
N GLU A 86 12.73 -12.02 7.14
CA GLU A 86 12.33 -13.21 6.39
C GLU A 86 12.48 -12.89 4.90
N ASP A 87 12.99 -13.86 4.15
CA ASP A 87 13.00 -13.78 2.69
C ASP A 87 11.69 -14.34 2.16
N ASN A 88 11.11 -13.68 1.15
CA ASN A 88 9.78 -14.02 0.62
C ASN A 88 9.85 -14.88 -0.66
N ASP A 89 10.96 -15.59 -0.86
CA ASP A 89 11.09 -16.62 -1.90
C ASP A 89 10.18 -17.84 -1.63
#